data_AF-A0A954LPJ6-F1
#
_entry.id   AF-A0A954LPJ6-F1
#
_cell.length_a   1.000
_cell.length_b   1.000
_cell.length_c   1.000
_cell.angle_alpha   90.00
_cell.angle_beta   90.00
_cell.angle_gamma   90.00
#
_symmetry.space_group_name_H-M   'P 1'
#
loop_
_entity.id
_entity.type
_entity.pdbx_description
1 polymer ?
#
loop_
_entity_poly.entity_id
_entity_poly.type
_entity_poly.pdbx_seq_one_letter_code
_entity_poly.pdbx_strand_id
1 'polypeptide(L)'
;MKTDRMLLVFFVGLFLSNLVFASDDELSTHAPKREDAILHRKLAIPKPFLTTQNGHTFGGDIRIGDLNGDGRCDYLVYRCNQGAPKGAHQGGMKPCFLGAFDLDGQPLWQVGEGGNQPSRPMSVAVKDWTGDGADDVICFWHKPQSDLKTDWQSLADVVIQLRDGKTGQVLREAAPEAITKRRRKDPVGANWVHQRLLIANFRGTTEPRDIAIKLGDTYVALD
;
A
#
# COMPACT_ATOMS: atom_id res chain seq x y z
N MET A 1 -8.79 45.86 -54.76
CA MET A 1 -7.65 46.16 -53.87
C MET A 1 -6.94 44.85 -53.60
N LYS A 2 -5.65 44.76 -53.97
CA LYS A 2 -4.65 43.71 -53.64
C LYS A 2 -4.87 42.31 -54.27
N THR A 3 -4.19 42.01 -55.39
CA THR A 3 -2.81 41.43 -55.59
C THR A 3 -2.85 39.89 -55.64
N ASP A 4 -2.59 39.23 -56.77
CA ASP A 4 -1.26 38.88 -57.36
C ASP A 4 -0.34 38.21 -56.32
N ARG A 5 0.34 37.07 -56.50
CA ARG A 5 0.78 36.32 -57.69
C ARG A 5 1.38 34.96 -57.27
N MET A 6 1.20 33.97 -58.14
CA MET A 6 2.23 33.05 -58.69
C MET A 6 3.04 32.11 -57.78
N LEU A 7 2.94 30.80 -58.05
CA LEU A 7 4.14 29.98 -58.25
C LEU A 7 3.90 28.87 -59.30
N LEU A 8 4.97 28.58 -60.01
CA LEU A 8 5.12 27.90 -61.29
C LEU A 8 5.84 26.54 -61.09
N VAL A 9 5.57 25.57 -61.99
CA VAL A 9 6.31 24.30 -62.32
C VAL A 9 6.49 23.25 -61.19
N PHE A 10 6.51 21.91 -61.39
CA PHE A 10 6.79 21.03 -62.53
C PHE A 10 5.95 19.74 -62.48
N PHE A 11 5.63 19.21 -63.67
CA PHE A 11 5.21 17.82 -63.91
C PHE A 11 6.30 16.83 -63.47
N VAL A 12 5.98 15.83 -62.65
CA VAL A 12 6.53 14.46 -62.77
C VAL A 12 5.57 13.46 -62.12
N GLY A 13 5.13 12.46 -62.88
CA GLY A 13 5.00 11.08 -62.39
C GLY A 13 3.65 10.65 -61.82
N LEU A 14 2.85 9.99 -62.66
CA LEU A 14 1.90 8.97 -62.23
C LEU A 14 2.60 7.96 -61.30
N PHE A 15 2.14 7.83 -60.07
CA PHE A 15 2.17 6.56 -59.34
C PHE A 15 0.77 6.28 -58.83
N LEU A 16 0.08 5.36 -59.50
CA LEU A 16 -1.11 4.69 -59.00
C LEU A 16 -0.70 3.87 -57.78
N SER A 17 -0.75 4.46 -56.58
CA SER A 17 -0.88 3.67 -55.37
C SER A 17 -2.33 3.21 -55.29
N ASN A 18 -2.54 1.91 -55.51
CA ASN A 18 -3.79 1.24 -55.21
C ASN A 18 -4.12 1.48 -53.74
N LEU A 19 -4.98 2.46 -53.46
CA LEU A 19 -5.62 2.58 -52.17
C LEU A 19 -6.69 1.48 -52.15
N VAL A 20 -6.30 0.28 -51.72
CA VAL A 20 -7.25 -0.74 -51.30
C VAL A 20 -7.90 -0.18 -50.05
N PHE A 21 -9.14 0.30 -50.18
CA PHE A 21 -9.99 0.48 -49.02
C PHE A 21 -10.21 -0.92 -48.46
N ALA A 22 -9.57 -1.22 -47.33
CA ALA A 22 -9.94 -2.37 -46.53
C ALA A 22 -11.44 -2.24 -46.24
N SER A 23 -12.24 -3.17 -46.75
CA SER A 23 -13.60 -3.34 -46.28
C SER A 23 -13.55 -3.55 -44.77
N ASP A 24 -14.47 -2.95 -44.03
CA ASP A 24 -14.60 -3.05 -42.56
C ASP A 24 -14.85 -4.50 -42.04
N ASP A 25 -14.63 -5.52 -42.86
CA ASP A 25 -14.94 -6.93 -42.62
C ASP A 25 -13.72 -7.82 -42.28
N GLU A 26 -12.51 -7.27 -42.11
CA GLU A 26 -11.33 -8.04 -41.64
C GLU A 26 -10.86 -7.70 -40.21
N LEU A 27 -11.78 -7.28 -39.34
CA LEU A 27 -11.53 -7.11 -37.90
C LEU A 27 -12.53 -7.89 -37.05
N SER A 28 -12.67 -9.20 -37.31
CA SER A 28 -13.33 -10.08 -36.36
C SER A 28 -12.78 -11.49 -36.40
N THR A 29 -12.74 -12.10 -35.21
CA THR A 29 -12.37 -13.49 -34.90
C THR A 29 -10.85 -13.70 -34.84
N HIS A 30 -10.16 -13.60 -33.69
CA HIS A 30 -10.26 -14.50 -32.54
C HIS A 30 -9.46 -13.92 -31.36
N ALA A 31 -9.86 -12.78 -30.78
CA ALA A 31 -9.39 -12.48 -29.43
C ALA A 31 -9.98 -13.56 -28.51
N PRO A 32 -9.18 -14.36 -27.78
CA PRO A 32 -9.73 -15.34 -26.87
C PRO A 32 -10.67 -14.62 -25.91
N LYS A 33 -11.90 -15.11 -25.74
CA LYS A 33 -12.80 -14.60 -24.70
C LYS A 33 -12.03 -14.68 -23.41
N ARG A 34 -11.76 -13.53 -22.79
CA ARG A 34 -11.13 -13.47 -21.48
C ARG A 34 -11.98 -14.34 -20.56
N GLU A 35 -11.42 -15.44 -20.07
CA GLU A 35 -12.09 -16.26 -19.08
C GLU A 35 -12.39 -15.37 -17.87
N ASP A 36 -13.63 -15.44 -17.38
CA ASP A 36 -14.01 -14.68 -16.20
C ASP A 36 -13.16 -15.12 -15.00
N ALA A 37 -12.90 -14.18 -14.09
CA ALA A 37 -12.24 -14.52 -12.83
C ALA A 37 -13.11 -15.49 -12.02
N ILE A 38 -12.51 -16.57 -11.53
CA ILE A 38 -13.19 -17.53 -10.66
C ILE A 38 -13.36 -16.92 -9.27
N LEU A 39 -14.60 -16.74 -8.84
CA LEU A 39 -14.90 -16.36 -7.46
C LEU A 39 -14.67 -17.56 -6.54
N HIS A 40 -13.53 -17.60 -5.85
CA HIS A 40 -13.22 -18.65 -4.89
C HIS A 40 -13.98 -18.50 -3.57
N ARG A 41 -14.09 -17.28 -3.03
CA ARG A 41 -14.70 -17.04 -1.71
C ARG A 41 -15.18 -15.59 -1.57
N LYS A 42 -16.27 -15.42 -0.81
CA LYS A 42 -16.68 -14.14 -0.22
C LYS A 42 -16.57 -14.28 1.30
N LEU A 43 -15.74 -13.45 1.93
CA LEU A 43 -15.49 -13.49 3.37
C LEU A 43 -15.81 -12.13 3.98
N ALA A 44 -16.56 -12.14 5.08
CA ALA A 44 -16.81 -10.93 5.85
C ALA A 44 -15.66 -10.68 6.83
N ILE A 45 -15.22 -9.44 6.97
CA ILE A 45 -14.32 -9.04 8.06
C ILE A 45 -15.06 -9.29 9.39
N PRO A 46 -14.45 -9.96 10.38
CA PRO A 46 -15.08 -10.20 11.66
C PRO A 46 -15.57 -8.91 12.32
N LYS A 47 -16.76 -8.97 12.92
CA LYS A 47 -17.41 -7.81 13.57
C LYS A 47 -16.50 -7.05 14.55
N PRO A 48 -15.68 -7.72 15.41
CA PRO A 48 -14.79 -7.00 16.32
C PRO A 48 -13.78 -6.09 15.62
N PHE A 49 -13.47 -6.37 14.34
CA PHE A 49 -12.48 -5.63 13.58
C PHE A 49 -13.09 -4.53 12.70
N LEU A 50 -14.42 -4.37 12.77
CA LEU A 50 -15.14 -3.30 12.09
C LEU A 50 -15.28 -2.07 13.02
N THR A 51 -15.34 -0.89 12.41
CA THR A 51 -15.73 0.35 13.08
C THR A 51 -16.70 1.13 12.21
N THR A 52 -17.54 1.94 12.86
CA THR A 52 -18.49 2.82 12.19
C THR A 52 -18.15 4.27 12.49
N GLN A 53 -17.91 5.06 11.44
CA GLN A 53 -17.66 6.50 11.54
C GLN A 53 -18.48 7.21 10.48
N ASN A 54 -19.21 8.25 10.87
CA ASN A 54 -20.07 9.03 9.97
C ASN A 54 -21.03 8.16 9.12
N GLY A 55 -21.58 7.09 9.71
CA GLY A 55 -22.48 6.17 9.02
C GLY A 55 -21.81 5.13 8.10
N HIS A 56 -20.49 5.14 7.98
CA HIS A 56 -19.73 4.17 7.17
C HIS A 56 -19.08 3.11 8.06
N THR A 57 -19.33 1.83 7.78
CA THR A 57 -18.73 0.69 8.49
C THR A 57 -17.62 0.07 7.68
N PHE A 58 -16.45 -0.10 8.28
CA PHE A 58 -15.26 -0.65 7.61
C PHE A 58 -14.25 -1.28 8.58
N GLY A 59 -13.38 -2.16 8.05
CA GLY A 59 -12.27 -2.76 8.81
C GLY A 59 -10.91 -2.08 8.60
N GLY A 60 -10.77 -1.24 7.56
CA GLY A 60 -9.52 -0.56 7.21
C GLY A 60 -8.94 -1.06 5.89
N ASP A 61 -7.63 -1.27 5.85
CA ASP A 61 -6.92 -1.87 4.71
C ASP A 61 -6.37 -3.26 5.09
N ILE A 62 -5.99 -4.07 4.09
CA ILE A 62 -5.64 -5.48 4.31
C ILE A 62 -4.18 -5.81 3.98
N ARG A 63 -3.66 -6.83 4.69
CA ARG A 63 -2.52 -7.66 4.33
C ARG A 63 -2.92 -9.13 4.44
N ILE A 64 -2.11 -9.99 3.82
CA ILE A 64 -2.32 -11.43 3.80
C ILE A 64 -0.98 -12.14 4.03
N GLY A 65 -1.05 -13.33 4.61
CA GLY A 65 0.08 -14.21 4.93
C GLY A 65 -0.40 -15.38 5.78
N ASP A 66 0.40 -16.43 5.94
CA ASP A 66 0.08 -17.57 6.81
C ASP A 66 0.44 -17.23 8.26
N LEU A 67 -0.42 -16.47 8.95
CA LEU A 67 -0.12 -15.89 10.26
C LEU A 67 -0.14 -16.93 11.38
N ASN A 68 -0.90 -18.01 11.22
CA ASN A 68 -1.01 -19.08 12.21
C ASN A 68 -0.10 -20.29 11.94
N GLY A 69 0.48 -20.41 10.73
CA GLY A 69 1.39 -21.47 10.32
C GLY A 69 0.68 -22.77 9.89
N ASP A 70 -0.59 -22.71 9.49
CA ASP A 70 -1.37 -23.87 9.06
C ASP A 70 -1.23 -24.20 7.56
N GLY A 71 -0.41 -23.44 6.84
CA GLY A 71 -0.18 -23.56 5.40
C GLY A 71 -1.26 -22.89 4.55
N ARG A 72 -2.21 -22.17 5.16
CA ARG A 72 -3.27 -21.42 4.48
C ARG A 72 -3.07 -19.93 4.70
N CYS A 73 -3.56 -19.16 3.74
CA CYS A 73 -3.50 -17.70 3.81
C CYS A 73 -4.50 -17.17 4.84
N ASP A 74 -4.03 -16.36 5.78
CA ASP A 74 -4.83 -15.57 6.70
C ASP A 74 -4.93 -14.11 6.25
N TYR A 75 -5.77 -13.34 6.95
CA TYR A 75 -5.97 -11.91 6.73
C TYR A 75 -5.54 -11.10 7.95
N LEU A 76 -4.88 -9.98 7.68
CA LEU A 76 -4.64 -8.91 8.63
C LEU A 76 -5.37 -7.66 8.16
N VAL A 77 -6.27 -7.11 8.97
CA VAL A 77 -6.85 -5.78 8.76
C VAL A 77 -6.16 -4.76 9.65
N TYR A 78 -6.00 -3.54 9.14
CA TYR A 78 -5.38 -2.48 9.91
C TYR A 78 -6.04 -1.12 9.66
N ARG A 79 -6.05 -0.29 10.70
CA ARG A 79 -6.53 1.09 10.67
C ARG A 79 -5.45 2.03 11.16
N CYS A 80 -5.56 3.28 10.71
CA CYS A 80 -4.58 4.31 11.00
C CYS A 80 -5.24 5.56 11.55
N ASN A 81 -4.54 6.35 12.35
CA ASN A 81 -4.98 7.68 12.78
C ASN A 81 -4.10 8.77 12.17
N GLN A 82 -4.29 10.03 12.61
CA GLN A 82 -3.48 11.16 12.17
C GLN A 82 -3.52 11.36 10.65
N GLY A 83 -4.73 11.50 10.10
CA GLY A 83 -4.94 11.90 8.70
C GLY A 83 -4.86 13.42 8.53
N ALA A 84 -4.64 13.87 7.30
CA ALA A 84 -4.69 15.28 6.96
C ALA A 84 -6.09 15.87 7.24
N PRO A 85 -6.21 17.16 7.61
CA PRO A 85 -7.51 17.76 7.89
C PRO A 85 -8.41 17.83 6.64
N LYS A 86 -7.82 17.91 5.44
CA LYS A 86 -8.53 18.06 4.16
C LYS A 86 -7.78 17.35 3.02
N GLY A 87 -8.52 16.97 1.98
CA GLY A 87 -7.97 16.43 0.73
C GLY A 87 -7.74 14.92 0.73
N ALA A 88 -6.95 14.44 -0.24
CA ALA A 88 -6.76 13.01 -0.53
C ALA A 88 -6.09 12.21 0.61
N HIS A 89 -5.46 12.88 1.58
CA HIS A 89 -4.74 12.26 2.69
C HIS A 89 -5.52 12.30 4.01
N GLN A 90 -6.84 12.48 3.96
CA GLN A 90 -7.71 12.39 5.15
C GLN A 90 -7.73 10.99 5.78
N GLY A 91 -7.32 9.96 5.03
CA GLY A 91 -7.07 8.65 5.59
C GLY A 91 -5.93 8.68 6.61
N GLY A 92 -6.01 7.84 7.64
CA GLY A 92 -4.98 7.79 8.68
C GLY A 92 -3.61 7.39 8.12
N MET A 93 -2.56 7.94 8.70
CA MET A 93 -1.16 7.81 8.24
C MET A 93 -0.25 7.14 9.26
N LYS A 94 -0.77 6.79 10.44
CA LYS A 94 -0.01 6.08 11.48
C LYS A 94 -0.84 4.90 11.97
N PRO A 95 -0.40 3.63 11.76
CA PRO A 95 -1.17 2.47 12.22
C PRO A 95 -1.40 2.51 13.74
N CYS A 96 -2.63 2.21 14.15
CA CYS A 96 -3.04 2.21 15.55
C CYS A 96 -3.94 1.03 15.93
N PHE A 97 -4.34 0.23 14.94
CA PHE A 97 -5.12 -0.99 15.14
C PHE A 97 -4.67 -2.05 14.14
N LEU A 98 -4.54 -3.28 14.61
CA LEU A 98 -4.33 -4.50 13.81
C LEU A 98 -5.31 -5.57 14.30
N GLY A 99 -5.92 -6.31 13.38
CA GLY A 99 -6.72 -7.50 13.69
C GLY A 99 -6.44 -8.61 12.68
N ALA A 100 -6.15 -9.81 13.16
CA ALA A 100 -5.87 -10.98 12.33
C ALA A 100 -7.01 -12.00 12.42
N PHE A 101 -7.35 -12.62 11.30
CA PHE A 101 -8.34 -13.69 11.22
C PHE A 101 -7.99 -14.67 10.10
N ASP A 102 -8.38 -15.91 10.29
CA ASP A 102 -8.10 -16.97 9.33
C ASP A 102 -8.96 -16.89 8.06
N LEU A 103 -8.67 -17.77 7.10
CA LEU A 103 -9.41 -17.89 5.83
C LEU A 103 -10.90 -18.22 6.02
N ASP A 104 -11.30 -18.74 7.18
CA ASP A 104 -12.66 -19.12 7.56
C ASP A 104 -13.35 -18.04 8.41
N GLY A 105 -12.70 -16.89 8.63
CA GLY A 105 -13.25 -15.74 9.33
C GLY A 105 -13.16 -15.85 10.85
N GLN A 106 -12.40 -16.79 11.41
CA GLN A 106 -12.19 -16.88 12.84
C GLN A 106 -11.14 -15.86 13.29
N PRO A 107 -11.45 -14.98 14.25
CA PRO A 107 -10.47 -14.07 14.84
C PRO A 107 -9.30 -14.84 15.48
N LEU A 108 -8.08 -14.45 15.15
CA LEU A 108 -6.86 -14.92 15.80
C LEU A 108 -6.50 -14.00 16.97
N TRP A 109 -6.34 -12.71 16.69
CA TRP A 109 -5.98 -11.70 17.69
C TRP A 109 -6.31 -10.28 17.20
N GLN A 110 -6.28 -9.33 18.13
CA GLN A 110 -6.35 -7.89 17.83
C GLN A 110 -5.51 -7.08 18.82
N VAL A 111 -4.97 -5.97 18.35
CA VAL A 111 -4.23 -5.00 19.17
C VAL A 111 -4.57 -3.57 18.78
N GLY A 112 -4.60 -2.69 19.78
CA GLY A 112 -5.01 -1.30 19.61
C GLY A 112 -6.50 -1.15 19.37
N GLU A 113 -6.92 0.05 18.97
CA GLU A 113 -8.33 0.39 18.77
C GLU A 113 -8.49 1.62 17.87
N GLY A 114 -9.73 1.91 17.48
CA GLY A 114 -10.06 3.10 16.72
C GLY A 114 -9.34 3.21 15.38
N GLY A 115 -9.02 4.44 14.97
CA GLY A 115 -8.45 4.73 13.66
C GLY A 115 -9.48 4.80 12.53
N ASN A 116 -9.06 5.39 11.43
CA ASN A 116 -9.82 5.58 10.20
C ASN A 116 -9.22 4.71 9.08
N GLN A 117 -9.86 4.75 7.92
CA GLN A 117 -9.33 4.21 6.66
C GLN A 117 -7.89 4.69 6.43
N PRO A 118 -6.92 3.81 6.15
CA PRO A 118 -5.55 4.22 5.88
C PRO A 118 -5.40 5.03 4.59
N SER A 119 -4.46 5.98 4.57
CA SER A 119 -3.97 6.59 3.32
C SER A 119 -3.05 5.57 2.60
N ARG A 120 -3.58 4.86 1.60
CA ARG A 120 -3.00 3.61 1.10
C ARG A 120 -1.83 3.77 0.11
N PRO A 121 -0.95 2.75 -0.01
CA PRO A 121 -0.78 1.63 0.94
C PRO A 121 0.18 2.04 2.08
N MET A 122 -0.11 1.64 3.31
CA MET A 122 0.65 2.09 4.49
C MET A 122 1.86 1.20 4.83
N SER A 123 2.52 1.54 5.94
CA SER A 123 3.70 0.88 6.53
C SER A 123 3.33 -0.35 7.38
N VAL A 124 2.71 -1.34 6.76
CA VAL A 124 2.45 -2.68 7.33
C VAL A 124 2.85 -3.71 6.27
N ALA A 125 3.65 -4.70 6.62
CA ALA A 125 4.02 -5.82 5.76
C ALA A 125 4.04 -7.12 6.56
N VAL A 126 3.87 -8.24 5.86
CA VAL A 126 3.71 -9.58 6.43
C VAL A 126 4.72 -10.51 5.75
N LYS A 127 5.44 -11.30 6.55
CA LYS A 127 6.42 -12.33 6.14
C LYS A 127 6.87 -13.10 7.37
N ASP A 128 7.24 -14.36 7.23
CA ASP A 128 7.94 -15.10 8.27
C ASP A 128 9.29 -14.42 8.61
N TRP A 129 9.32 -13.68 9.72
CA TRP A 129 10.46 -12.90 10.21
C TRP A 129 11.27 -13.66 11.26
N THR A 130 10.65 -14.60 11.96
CA THR A 130 11.26 -15.43 13.01
C THR A 130 11.83 -16.75 12.50
N GLY A 131 11.37 -17.23 11.35
CA GLY A 131 11.69 -18.53 10.77
C GLY A 131 10.92 -19.69 11.40
N ASP A 132 9.79 -19.42 12.07
CA ASP A 132 9.02 -20.43 12.80
C ASP A 132 7.92 -21.10 11.94
N GLY A 133 7.84 -20.74 10.66
CA GLY A 133 6.86 -21.24 9.71
C GLY A 133 5.53 -20.47 9.70
N ALA A 134 5.34 -19.48 10.58
CA ALA A 134 4.24 -18.54 10.49
C ALA A 134 4.73 -17.13 10.11
N ASP A 135 3.95 -16.44 9.29
CA ASP A 135 4.24 -15.09 8.88
C ASP A 135 4.03 -14.10 10.04
N ASP A 136 5.03 -13.26 10.29
CA ASP A 136 5.00 -12.19 11.27
C ASP A 136 4.61 -10.84 10.64
N VAL A 137 4.27 -9.87 11.47
CA VAL A 137 3.87 -8.52 11.04
C VAL A 137 4.94 -7.49 11.38
N ILE A 138 5.52 -6.85 10.37
CA ILE A 138 6.35 -5.66 10.56
C ILE A 138 5.56 -4.40 10.20
N CYS A 139 5.53 -3.43 11.11
CA CYS A 139 4.73 -2.24 10.93
C CYS A 139 5.33 -0.99 11.58
N PHE A 140 4.89 0.16 11.11
CA PHE A 140 4.88 1.33 11.96
C PHE A 140 3.76 1.20 12.98
N TRP A 141 3.97 1.77 14.16
CA TRP A 141 2.96 1.85 15.20
C TRP A 141 2.93 3.24 15.82
N HIS A 142 1.75 3.81 15.94
CA HIS A 142 1.54 5.11 16.56
C HIS A 142 1.70 5.00 18.08
N LYS A 143 2.66 5.74 18.63
CA LYS A 143 2.99 5.77 20.06
C LYS A 143 3.09 7.25 20.51
N PRO A 144 1.93 7.91 20.73
CA PRO A 144 1.90 9.32 21.11
C PRO A 144 2.58 9.53 22.47
N GLN A 145 3.30 10.65 22.60
CA GLN A 145 3.98 11.06 23.82
C GLN A 145 3.39 12.39 24.29
N SER A 146 3.08 12.52 25.58
CA SER A 146 2.37 13.68 26.12
C SER A 146 3.14 15.00 26.00
N ASP A 147 4.47 14.93 25.98
CA ASP A 147 5.39 16.05 25.87
C ASP A 147 5.76 16.40 24.42
N LEU A 148 5.32 15.59 23.44
CA LEU A 148 5.65 15.75 22.04
C LEU A 148 4.44 16.19 21.21
N LYS A 149 4.47 17.42 20.70
CA LYS A 149 3.48 17.89 19.73
C LYS A 149 3.79 17.32 18.35
N THR A 150 2.95 16.40 17.90
CA THR A 150 3.00 15.80 16.56
C THR A 150 1.71 16.06 15.80
N ASP A 151 1.82 16.08 14.47
CA ASP A 151 0.68 16.09 13.56
C ASP A 151 0.81 14.92 12.58
N TRP A 152 -0.10 14.88 11.61
CA TRP A 152 -0.12 13.91 10.53
C TRP A 152 1.12 13.94 9.62
N GLN A 153 1.98 14.95 9.70
CA GLN A 153 3.21 15.02 8.90
C GLN A 153 4.44 14.52 9.66
N SER A 154 4.33 14.40 10.99
CA SER A 154 5.41 13.96 11.87
C SER A 154 5.43 12.44 12.04
N LEU A 155 6.63 11.87 12.09
CA LEU A 155 6.89 10.47 12.48
C LEU A 155 7.58 10.36 13.84
N ALA A 156 7.69 11.45 14.60
CA ALA A 156 8.44 11.47 15.85
C ALA A 156 7.77 10.64 16.98
N ASP A 157 6.48 10.37 16.85
CA ASP A 157 5.62 9.55 17.71
C ASP A 157 5.30 8.19 17.06
N VAL A 158 6.18 7.70 16.19
CA VAL A 158 6.06 6.40 15.54
C VAL A 158 7.24 5.54 15.89
N VAL A 159 6.96 4.27 16.16
CA VAL A 159 7.95 3.21 16.31
C VAL A 159 7.79 2.19 15.18
N ILE A 160 8.84 1.42 14.91
CA ILE A 160 8.74 0.18 14.13
C ILE A 160 8.53 -0.96 15.13
N GLN A 161 7.56 -1.81 14.86
CA GLN A 161 7.33 -3.04 15.59
C GLN A 161 7.40 -4.23 14.66
N LEU A 162 8.09 -5.27 15.12
CA LEU A 162 7.90 -6.64 14.67
C LEU A 162 6.95 -7.32 15.66
N ARG A 163 5.88 -7.91 15.15
CA ARG A 163 4.87 -8.60 15.94
C ARG A 163 4.71 -10.03 15.48
N ASP A 164 4.58 -10.92 16.45
CA ASP A 164 4.33 -12.34 16.25
C ASP A 164 3.04 -12.55 15.47
N GLY A 165 3.12 -13.35 14.40
CA GLY A 165 1.98 -13.66 13.51
C GLY A 165 0.80 -14.33 14.21
N LYS A 166 1.10 -15.22 15.17
CA LYS A 166 0.10 -16.07 15.84
C LYS A 166 -0.67 -15.34 16.93
N THR A 167 -0.05 -14.34 17.56
CA THR A 167 -0.56 -13.73 18.79
C THR A 167 -0.68 -12.20 18.74
N GLY A 168 -0.03 -11.55 17.77
CA GLY A 168 0.08 -10.09 17.68
C GLY A 168 0.99 -9.47 18.75
N GLN A 169 1.66 -10.28 19.58
CA GLN A 169 2.59 -9.79 20.60
C GLN A 169 3.80 -9.09 19.96
N VAL A 170 4.32 -8.05 20.61
CA VAL A 170 5.50 -7.35 20.12
C VAL A 170 6.74 -8.19 20.41
N LEU A 171 7.43 -8.61 19.35
CA LEU A 171 8.70 -9.33 19.41
C LEU A 171 9.89 -8.36 19.50
N ARG A 172 9.81 -7.25 18.76
CA ARG A 172 10.82 -6.18 18.76
C ARG A 172 10.16 -4.84 18.51
N GLU A 173 10.67 -3.81 19.18
CA GLU A 173 10.29 -2.42 18.94
C GLU A 173 11.54 -1.55 18.80
N ALA A 174 11.54 -0.63 17.84
CA ALA A 174 12.61 0.34 17.66
C ALA A 174 12.05 1.71 17.24
N ALA A 175 12.74 2.78 17.60
CA ALA A 175 12.43 4.15 17.19
C ALA A 175 13.62 4.79 16.46
N PRO A 176 13.99 4.33 15.24
CA PRO A 176 15.23 4.75 14.59
C PRO A 176 15.25 6.27 14.35
N GLU A 177 16.33 6.93 14.75
CA GLU A 177 16.47 8.38 14.58
C GLU A 177 16.35 8.83 13.13
N ALA A 178 16.82 8.00 12.19
CA ALA A 178 16.69 8.22 10.75
C ALA A 178 15.23 8.40 10.27
N ILE A 179 14.27 7.91 11.05
CA ILE A 179 12.83 8.04 10.83
C ILE A 179 12.25 9.11 11.75
N THR A 180 12.49 9.01 13.06
CA THR A 180 11.78 9.83 14.07
C THR A 180 12.26 11.29 14.11
N LYS A 181 13.52 11.58 13.72
CA LYS A 181 14.02 12.96 13.61
C LYS A 181 13.62 13.67 12.33
N ARG A 182 12.94 13.00 11.38
CA ARG A 182 12.43 13.63 10.14
C ARG A 182 11.24 14.53 10.49
N ARG A 183 11.59 15.70 11.02
CA ARG A 183 10.67 16.80 11.29
C ARG A 183 10.23 17.41 9.97
N ARG A 184 9.00 17.94 10.00
CA ARG A 184 8.39 18.89 9.08
C ARG A 184 9.37 20.00 8.67
N LYS A 185 10.27 19.72 7.72
CA LYS A 185 10.99 20.72 6.95
C LYS A 185 10.28 20.79 5.61
N ASP A 186 9.31 21.69 5.55
CA ASP A 186 8.71 22.16 4.30
C ASP A 186 9.83 22.41 3.27
N PRO A 187 9.77 21.83 2.06
CA PRO A 187 8.61 21.18 1.42
C PRO A 187 8.51 19.65 1.59
N VAL A 188 9.34 19.02 2.42
CA VAL A 188 9.45 17.57 2.48
C VAL A 188 8.47 16.97 3.50
N GLY A 189 7.30 16.57 3.01
CA GLY A 189 6.35 15.77 3.77
C GLY A 189 6.87 14.35 3.99
N ALA A 190 7.68 14.11 5.04
CA ALA A 190 8.21 12.77 5.32
C ALA A 190 7.11 11.71 5.53
N ASN A 191 5.97 12.11 6.08
CA ASN A 191 4.79 11.24 6.20
C ASN A 191 3.88 11.25 4.95
N TRP A 192 4.13 12.10 3.94
CA TRP A 192 3.35 12.17 2.70
C TRP A 192 3.79 11.08 1.70
N VAL A 193 3.59 9.82 2.06
CA VAL A 193 3.93 8.74 1.13
C VAL A 193 2.89 7.66 1.09
N HIS A 194 2.65 7.18 -0.12
CA HIS A 194 2.00 5.92 -0.42
C HIS A 194 3.10 4.85 -0.52
N GLN A 195 2.79 3.61 -0.13
CA GLN A 195 3.69 2.45 -0.02
C GLN A 195 4.99 2.75 0.72
N ARG A 196 4.91 2.79 2.04
CA ARG A 196 6.04 3.21 2.86
C ARG A 196 7.04 2.10 3.17
N LEU A 197 6.56 0.92 3.58
CA LEU A 197 7.40 -0.15 4.11
C LEU A 197 7.43 -1.31 3.13
N LEU A 198 8.63 -1.68 2.69
CA LEU A 198 8.88 -2.76 1.75
C LEU A 198 9.88 -3.73 2.35
N ILE A 199 9.66 -5.02 2.13
CA ILE A 199 10.61 -6.07 2.49
C ILE A 199 11.67 -6.15 1.39
N ALA A 200 12.94 -6.26 1.78
CA ALA A 200 14.09 -6.21 0.88
C ALA A 200 15.19 -7.20 1.31
N ASN A 201 16.17 -7.37 0.44
CA ASN A 201 17.38 -8.16 0.67
C ASN A 201 18.60 -7.36 0.20
N PHE A 202 18.96 -6.32 0.94
CA PHE A 202 20.14 -5.50 0.68
C PHE A 202 21.44 -6.19 1.11
N ARG A 203 21.37 -7.06 2.12
CA ARG A 203 22.53 -7.80 2.66
C ARG A 203 22.88 -9.07 1.89
N GLY A 204 22.05 -9.52 0.94
CA GLY A 204 22.28 -10.74 0.18
C GLY A 204 22.11 -12.02 1.01
N THR A 205 21.25 -12.00 2.02
CA THR A 205 20.90 -13.18 2.82
C THR A 205 20.11 -14.18 1.99
N THR A 206 20.00 -15.43 2.47
CA THR A 206 19.26 -16.50 1.77
C THR A 206 17.78 -16.17 1.58
N GLU A 207 17.24 -15.29 2.42
CA GLU A 207 15.88 -14.75 2.30
C GLU A 207 15.86 -13.26 2.60
N PRO A 208 14.88 -12.49 2.09
CA PRO A 208 14.70 -11.09 2.46
C PRO A 208 14.49 -10.90 3.97
N ARG A 209 15.41 -10.16 4.60
CA ARG A 209 15.41 -9.84 6.03
C ARG A 209 15.68 -8.35 6.30
N ASP A 210 15.61 -7.52 5.27
CA ASP A 210 15.79 -6.08 5.37
C ASP A 210 14.48 -5.37 5.08
N ILE A 211 14.40 -4.10 5.45
CA ILE A 211 13.29 -3.24 5.04
C ILE A 211 13.78 -1.96 4.38
N ALA A 212 13.01 -1.50 3.39
CA ALA A 212 13.13 -0.18 2.82
C ALA A 212 11.94 0.68 3.25
N ILE A 213 12.21 1.87 3.76
CA ILE A 213 11.21 2.82 4.23
C ILE A 213 11.31 4.11 3.43
N LYS A 214 10.23 4.47 2.73
CA LYS A 214 10.12 5.76 2.02
C LYS A 214 9.69 6.89 2.97
N LEU A 215 10.43 7.98 2.98
CA LEU A 215 10.24 9.16 3.84
C LEU A 215 10.23 10.44 2.99
N GLY A 216 9.15 10.68 2.24
CA GLY A 216 9.04 11.81 1.32
C GLY A 216 10.09 11.76 0.21
N ASP A 217 11.22 12.44 0.42
CA ASP A 217 12.34 12.59 -0.51
C ASP A 217 13.45 11.53 -0.35
N THR A 218 13.40 10.71 0.70
CA THR A 218 14.49 9.80 1.07
C THR A 218 13.98 8.38 1.23
N TYR A 219 14.84 7.38 0.99
CA TYR A 219 14.63 6.01 1.41
C TYR A 219 15.62 5.66 2.53
N VAL A 220 15.13 4.99 3.57
CA VAL A 220 15.95 4.46 4.66
C VAL A 220 15.88 2.94 4.59
N ALA A 221 17.04 2.30 4.44
CA ALA A 221 17.18 0.86 4.55
C ALA A 221 17.56 0.49 5.99
N LEU A 222 16.89 -0.53 6.55
CA LEU A 222 17.14 -1.05 7.89
C LEU A 222 17.19 -2.58 7.85
N ASP A 223 17.80 -3.17 8.89
CA ASP A 223 18.02 -4.60 9.04
C ASP A 223 17.25 -5.27 10.19
#